data_AF-A0A3N5GNS0-F1
#
_entry.id   AF-A0A3N5GNS0-F1
#
_cell.length_a   1.000
_cell.length_b   1.000
_cell.length_c   1.000
_cell.angle_alpha   90.00
_cell.angle_beta   90.00
_cell.angle_gamma   90.00
#
_symmetry.space_group_name_H-M   'P 1'
#
loop_
_entity.id
_entity.type
_entity.pdbx_description
1 polymer ?
#
loop_
_entity_poly.entity_id
_entity_poly.type
_entity_poly.pdbx_seq_one_letter_code
_entity_poly.pdbx_strand_id
1 'polypeptide(L)'
;DLDLLLAVDASGPLRVDTPSLTLPHPRTHLRAFALAPLAEIEPALEVPGHGPVAALLAACAEQRIERVGAVPAPAPSGVAG
;
A
#
# COMPACT_ATOMS: atom_id res chain seq x y z
N ASP A 1 11.18 5.80 5.10
CA ASP A 1 11.15 5.32 3.72
C ASP A 1 9.73 5.48 3.18
N LEU A 2 9.56 5.70 1.88
CA LEU A 2 8.26 5.95 1.25
C LEU A 2 8.18 5.21 -0.09
N ASP A 3 7.24 4.27 -0.19
CA ASP A 3 6.98 3.49 -1.41
C ASP A 3 5.64 3.89 -2.03
N LEU A 4 5.59 4.06 -3.36
CA LEU A 4 4.33 4.18 -4.10
C LEU A 4 3.81 2.79 -4.47
N LEU A 5 2.69 2.36 -3.87
CA LEU A 5 2.18 1.00 -4.04
C LEU A 5 1.32 0.81 -5.29
N LEU A 6 0.41 1.74 -5.52
CA LEU A 6 -0.63 1.72 -6.55
C LEU A 6 -0.90 3.16 -6.99
N ALA A 7 -1.28 3.35 -8.25
CA ALA A 7 -1.80 4.62 -8.73
C ALA A 7 -2.97 4.37 -9.68
N VAL A 8 -3.93 5.30 -9.69
CA VAL A 8 -5.15 5.25 -10.49
C VAL A 8 -5.35 6.62 -11.10
N ASP A 9 -5.74 6.68 -12.38
CA ASP A 9 -6.18 7.89 -13.05
C ASP A 9 -7.62 7.74 -13.57
N ALA A 10 -8.09 8.72 -14.34
CA ALA A 10 -9.44 8.72 -14.91
C ALA A 10 -9.75 7.52 -15.83
N SER A 11 -8.72 6.85 -16.35
CA SER A 11 -8.82 5.67 -17.21
C SER A 11 -8.68 4.35 -16.43
N GLY A 12 -8.32 4.40 -15.14
CA GLY A 12 -8.18 3.23 -14.28
C GLY A 12 -6.77 3.04 -13.72
N PRO A 13 -6.39 1.80 -13.32
CA PRO A 13 -5.12 1.54 -12.65
C PRO A 13 -3.93 1.72 -13.60
N LEU A 14 -2.91 2.45 -13.13
CA LEU A 14 -1.67 2.66 -13.88
C LEU A 14 -0.80 1.41 -13.84
N ARG A 15 -0.20 1.09 -14.99
CA ARG A 15 0.90 0.13 -15.12
C ARG A 15 2.13 0.85 -15.62
N VAL A 16 3.21 0.75 -14.85
CA VAL A 16 4.48 1.41 -15.18
C VAL A 16 5.59 0.38 -15.00
N ASP A 17 6.47 0.26 -15.98
CA ASP A 17 7.65 -0.59 -15.89
C ASP A 17 8.84 0.18 -16.47
N THR A 18 9.53 0.90 -15.59
CA THR A 18 10.68 1.73 -15.92
C THR A 18 11.77 1.56 -14.86
N PRO A 19 13.03 1.91 -15.15
CA PRO A 19 14.10 1.79 -14.15
C PRO A 19 13.89 2.58 -12.86
N SER A 20 13.09 3.65 -12.89
CA SER A 20 12.82 4.52 -11.74
C SER A 20 11.49 4.24 -11.04
N LEU A 21 10.56 3.52 -11.68
CA LEU A 21 9.24 3.25 -11.13
C LEU A 21 8.63 1.98 -11.72
N THR A 22 8.12 1.13 -10.84
CA THR A 22 7.33 -0.05 -11.18
C THR A 22 5.98 0.01 -10.49
N LEU A 23 4.89 -0.05 -11.26
CA LEU A 23 3.50 -0.07 -10.77
C LEU A 23 2.69 -1.21 -11.40
N PRO A 24 1.88 -1.94 -10.60
CA PRO A 24 1.82 -1.91 -9.14
C PRO A 24 3.17 -2.28 -8.50
N HIS A 25 3.45 -1.77 -7.30
CA HIS A 25 4.75 -1.99 -6.66
C HIS A 25 5.05 -3.50 -6.55
N PRO A 26 6.26 -3.93 -6.96
CA PRO A 26 6.54 -5.33 -7.30
C PRO A 26 6.42 -6.30 -6.13
N ARG A 27 6.38 -5.81 -4.89
CA ARG A 27 6.30 -6.64 -3.69
C ARG A 27 5.07 -6.38 -2.81
N THR A 28 4.12 -5.52 -3.24
CA THR A 28 2.93 -5.23 -2.42
C THR A 28 2.15 -6.50 -2.11
N HIS A 29 1.95 -7.34 -3.13
CA HIS A 29 1.23 -8.61 -3.03
C HIS A 29 1.92 -9.69 -2.16
N LEU A 30 3.12 -9.42 -1.65
CA LEU A 30 3.91 -10.37 -0.85
C LEU A 30 4.08 -9.95 0.61
N ARG A 31 3.58 -8.78 1.02
CA ARG A 31 3.94 -8.16 2.31
C ARG A 31 2.68 -7.87 3.13
N ALA A 32 2.48 -8.59 4.23
CA ALA A 32 1.31 -8.44 5.09
C ALA A 32 1.15 -7.03 5.64
N PHE A 33 2.25 -6.38 6.06
CA PHE A 33 2.17 -5.03 6.63
C PHE A 33 1.80 -3.96 5.58
N ALA A 34 1.93 -4.25 4.28
CA ALA A 34 1.42 -3.38 3.21
C ALA A 34 -0.04 -3.71 2.89
N LEU A 35 -0.40 -5.00 2.85
CA LEU A 35 -1.73 -5.48 2.49
C LEU A 35 -2.78 -5.24 3.58
N ALA A 36 -2.43 -5.39 4.87
CA ALA A 36 -3.39 -5.25 5.96
C ALA A 36 -3.92 -3.82 6.11
N PRO A 37 -3.09 -2.75 6.07
CA PRO A 37 -3.61 -1.38 6.02
C PRO A 37 -4.45 -1.10 4.77
N LEU A 38 -4.05 -1.64 3.61
CA LEU A 38 -4.85 -1.47 2.38
C LEU A 38 -6.23 -2.11 2.49
N ALA A 39 -6.31 -3.32 3.04
CA ALA A 39 -7.58 -4.03 3.25
C ALA A 39 -8.48 -3.36 4.31
N GLU A 40 -7.91 -2.60 5.24
CA GLU A 40 -8.67 -1.77 6.18
C GLU A 40 -9.24 -0.51 5.51
N ILE A 41 -8.46 0.13 4.64
CA ILE A 41 -8.84 1.37 3.95
C ILE A 41 -9.89 1.08 2.86
N GLU A 42 -9.65 0.07 2.03
CA GLU A 42 -10.54 -0.33 0.94
C GLU A 42 -10.57 -1.87 0.83
N PRO A 43 -11.54 -2.53 1.51
CA PRO A 43 -11.62 -3.98 1.56
C PRO A 43 -11.82 -4.66 0.19
N ALA A 44 -12.45 -3.95 -0.77
CA ALA A 44 -12.69 -4.47 -2.12
C ALA A 44 -11.54 -4.16 -3.10
N LEU A 45 -10.43 -3.58 -2.63
CA LEU A 45 -9.32 -3.20 -3.49
C LEU A 45 -8.72 -4.41 -4.21
N GLU A 46 -8.48 -4.25 -5.51
CA GLU A 46 -7.73 -5.22 -6.30
C GLU A 46 -6.34 -4.67 -6.64
N VAL A 47 -5.32 -5.52 -6.48
CA VAL A 47 -3.97 -5.23 -6.96
C VAL A 47 -3.90 -5.70 -8.42
N PRO A 48 -3.67 -4.79 -9.40
CA PRO A 48 -3.72 -5.12 -10.82
C PRO A 48 -2.78 -6.27 -11.20
N GLY A 49 -3.34 -7.39 -11.67
CA GLY A 49 -2.57 -8.58 -12.05
C GLY A 49 -2.23 -9.54 -10.91
N HIS A 50 -2.64 -9.25 -9.67
CA HIS A 50 -2.46 -10.12 -8.51
C HIS A 50 -3.79 -10.52 -7.84
N GLY A 51 -4.83 -9.69 -7.97
CA GLY A 51 -6.17 -9.97 -7.44
C GLY A 51 -6.50 -9.22 -6.15
N PRO A 52 -7.55 -9.64 -5.41
CA PRO A 52 -8.09 -8.87 -4.29
C PRO A 52 -7.15 -8.86 -3.08
N VAL A 53 -7.06 -7.71 -2.40
CA VAL A 53 -6.18 -7.53 -1.23
C VAL A 53 -6.46 -8.53 -0.12
N ALA A 54 -7.72 -8.92 0.08
CA ALA A 54 -8.10 -9.91 1.09
C ALA A 54 -7.49 -11.30 0.82
N ALA A 55 -7.47 -11.74 -0.44
CA ALA A 55 -6.87 -13.03 -0.81
C ALA A 55 -5.34 -12.99 -0.70
N LEU A 56 -4.73 -11.87 -1.10
CA LEU A 56 -3.29 -11.66 -0.98
C LEU A 56 -2.85 -11.60 0.49
N LEU A 57 -3.64 -10.96 1.35
CA LEU A 57 -3.37 -10.91 2.78
C LEU A 57 -3.47 -12.30 3.41
N ALA A 58 -4.47 -13.09 3.04
CA ALA A 58 -4.60 -14.47 3.49
C ALA A 58 -3.39 -15.33 3.08
N ALA A 59 -2.84 -15.11 1.88
CA ALA A 59 -1.62 -15.78 1.43
C ALA A 59 -0.36 -15.37 2.25
N CYS A 60 -0.42 -14.26 3.00
CA CYS A 60 0.66 -13.79 3.87
C CYS A 60 0.42 -14.14 5.35
N ALA A 61 -0.45 -15.09 5.68
CA ALA A 61 -0.88 -15.39 7.06
C ALA A 61 0.27 -15.71 8.05
N GLU A 62 1.41 -16.21 7.56
CA GLU A 62 2.58 -16.52 8.38
C GLU A 62 3.37 -15.26 8.81
N GLN A 63 3.14 -14.12 8.17
CA GLN A 63 3.78 -12.85 8.50
C GLN A 63 3.05 -12.17 9.65
N ARG A 64 3.56 -12.34 10.87
CA ARG A 64 3.03 -11.63 12.04
C ARG A 64 3.26 -10.13 11.90
N ILE A 65 2.17 -9.37 12.02
CA ILE A 65 2.18 -7.92 12.07
C ILE A 65 1.30 -7.47 13.24
N GLU A 66 1.61 -6.31 13.80
CA GLU A 66 0.85 -5.71 14.89
C GLU A 66 0.59 -4.23 14.61
N ARG A 67 -0.54 -3.72 15.11
CA ARG A 67 -0.80 -2.29 15.12
C ARG A 67 0.00 -1.68 16.27
N VAL A 68 0.98 -0.88 15.91
CA VAL A 68 1.55 0.10 16.84
C VAL A 68 0.52 1.22 16.96
N GLY A 69 0.32 1.76 18.17
CA GLY A 69 -0.71 2.77 18.45
C GLY A 69 -0.65 4.02 17.55
N ALA A 70 -1.55 4.97 17.78
CA ALA A 70 -1.67 6.16 16.92
C ALA A 70 -0.31 6.84 16.68
N VAL A 71 0.01 7.12 15.41
CA VAL A 71 1.14 7.97 15.07
C VAL A 71 0.87 9.35 15.69
N PRO A 72 1.74 9.88 16.55
CA PRO A 72 1.54 11.22 17.11
C PRO A 72 1.45 12.22 15.96
N ALA A 73 0.51 13.16 16.07
CA ALA A 73 0.32 14.19 15.06
C ALA A 73 1.67 14.87 14.76
N PRO A 74 1.99 15.13 13.47
CA PRO A 74 3.22 15.85 13.15
C PRO A 74 3.23 17.17 13.91
N ALA A 75 4.38 17.52 14.49
CA ALA A 75 4.54 18.81 15.16
C ALA A 75 4.13 19.91 14.17
N PRO A 76 3.37 20.94 14.60
CA PRO A 76 2.98 22.02 13.70
C PRO A 76 4.25 22.62 13.09
N SER A 77 4.35 22.62 11.76
CA SER A 77 5.42 23.32 11.07
C SER A 77 5.27 24.80 11.34
N GLY A 78 6.01 25.30 12.33
CA GLY A 78 6.18 26.72 12.56
C GLY A 78 6.95 27.31 11.40
N VAL A 79 6.24 27.79 10.38
CA VAL A 79 6.78 28.78 9.46
C VAL A 79 6.83 30.10 10.23
N ALA A 80 7.96 30.35 10.89
CA ALA A 80 8.29 31.69 11.34
C ALA A 80 8.46 32.57 10.08
N GLY A 81 7.61 33.60 9.98
CA GLY A 81 7.68 34.61 8.93
C GLY A 81 8.85 35.57 9.09
#